data_AF-A0A3M7T8E2-F1
#
_entry.id   AF-A0A3M7T8E2-F1
#
_cell.length_a   1.000
_cell.length_b   1.000
_cell.length_c   1.000
_cell.angle_alpha   90.00
_cell.angle_beta   90.00
_cell.angle_gamma   90.00
#
_symmetry.space_group_name_H-M   'P 1'
#
loop_
_entity.id
_entity.type
_entity.pdbx_description
1 polymer ?
#
loop_
_entity_poly.entity_id
_entity_poly.type
_entity_poly.pdbx_seq_one_letter_code
_entity_poly.pdbx_strand_id
1 'polypeptide(L)' 'MHLLDRNERLFYKVLSSNVEEIMPLVYTPTVGEACIKYGFIFNQPKGMFISIKDKGHILDVLK' A
#
# COMPACT_ATOMS: atom_id res chain seq x y z
N MET A 1 -4.51 -2.65 5.75
CA MET A 1 -4.51 -3.11 4.35
C MET A 1 -4.60 -4.63 4.15
N HIS A 2 -4.80 -5.41 5.22
CA HIS A 2 -4.89 -6.87 5.16
C HIS A 2 -5.99 -7.42 4.24
N LEU A 3 -7.09 -6.69 4.02
CA LEU A 3 -8.14 -7.14 3.09
C LEU A 3 -7.63 -7.15 1.65
N LEU A 4 -6.92 -6.09 1.24
CA LEU A 4 -6.27 -6.01 -0.06
C LEU A 4 -5.27 -7.16 -0.25
N ASP A 5 -4.51 -7.50 0.80
CA ASP A 5 -3.51 -8.58 0.74
C ASP A 5 -4.15 -9.98 0.63
N ARG A 6 -5.34 -10.18 1.22
CA ARG A 6 -6.02 -11.49 1.26
C ARG A 6 -6.98 -11.71 0.09
N ASN A 7 -7.69 -10.67 -0.33
CA ASN A 7 -8.68 -10.74 -1.40
C ASN A 7 -8.86 -9.36 -2.05
N GLU A 8 -8.07 -9.13 -3.10
CA GLU A 8 -8.06 -7.89 -3.86
C GLU A 8 -9.44 -7.54 -4.45
N ARG A 9 -10.15 -8.52 -5.01
CA ARG A 9 -11.49 -8.30 -5.60
C ARG A 9 -12.49 -7.82 -4.56
N LEU A 10 -12.48 -8.44 -3.38
CA LEU A 10 -13.36 -8.04 -2.28
C LEU A 10 -12.98 -6.65 -1.76
N PHE A 11 -11.69 -6.35 -1.64
CA PHE A 11 -11.23 -5.01 -1.25
C PHE A 11 -11.80 -3.93 -2.17
N TYR A 12 -11.64 -4.08 -3.49
CA TYR A 12 -12.16 -3.10 -4.45
C TYR A 12 -13.68 -3.07 -4.51
N LYS A 13 -14.36 -4.21 -4.32
CA LYS A 13 -15.83 -4.23 -4.25
C LYS A 13 -16.35 -3.46 -3.04
N VAL A 14 -15.75 -3.65 -1.87
CA VAL A 14 -16.14 -2.94 -0.63
C VAL A 14 -15.85 -1.45 -0.77
N LEU A 15 -14.66 -1.08 -1.27
CA LEU A 15 -14.26 0.31 -1.48
C LEU A 15 -15.21 1.02 -2.46
N SER A 16 -15.47 0.43 -3.62
CA SER A 16 -16.34 1.03 -4.65
C SER A 16 -17.81 1.14 -4.25
N SER A 17 -18.29 0.27 -3.34
CA SER A 17 -19.68 0.31 -2.89
C SER A 17 -19.91 1.32 -1.75
N ASN A 18 -18.84 1.79 -1.08
CA ASN A 18 -18.91 2.68 0.09
C ASN A 18 -17.83 3.78 0.03
N VAL A 19 -17.66 4.40 -1.15
CA VAL A 19 -16.52 5.30 -1.43
C VAL A 19 -16.42 6.44 -0.43
N GLU A 20 -17.51 7.15 -0.14
CA GLU A 20 -17.51 8.32 0.75
C GLU A 20 -17.03 7.98 2.17
N GLU A 21 -17.45 6.82 2.70
CA GLU A 21 -17.09 6.36 4.04
C GLU A 21 -15.65 5.81 4.09
N ILE A 22 -15.23 5.10 3.05
CA ILE A 22 -13.95 4.38 3.05
C ILE A 22 -12.78 5.27 2.62
N MET A 23 -13.01 6.26 1.74
CA MET A 23 -11.94 7.12 1.23
C MET A 23 -11.10 7.79 2.32
N PRO A 24 -11.67 8.39 3.39
CA PRO A 24 -10.88 8.97 4.47
C PRO A 24 -9.98 7.96 5.20
N LEU A 25 -10.36 6.67 5.22
CA LEU A 25 -9.60 5.59 5.89
C LEU A 25 -8.41 5.10 5.05
N VAL A 26 -8.56 5.07 3.72
CA VAL A 26 -7.52 4.55 2.80
C VAL A 26 -6.69 5.66 2.16
N TYR A 27 -7.13 6.91 2.24
CA TYR A 27 -6.47 8.08 1.68
C TYR A 27 -6.34 9.19 2.72
N THR A 28 -6.29 10.46 2.29
CA THR A 28 -6.17 11.61 3.17
C THR A 28 -7.40 11.71 4.09
N PRO A 29 -7.22 11.87 5.42
CA PRO A 29 -5.96 12.15 6.12
C PRO A 29 -5.19 10.91 6.61
N THR A 30 -5.84 9.75 6.74
CA THR A 30 -5.28 8.56 7.42
C THR A 30 -4.02 7.99 6.75
N VAL A 31 -3.90 8.10 5.42
CA VAL A 31 -2.67 7.67 4.72
C VAL A 31 -1.44 8.43 5.18
N GLY A 32 -1.57 9.70 5.57
CA GLY A 32 -0.46 10.50 6.12
C GLY A 32 0.02 9.97 7.46
N GLU A 33 -0.91 9.64 8.36
CA GLU A 33 -0.58 8.99 9.63
C GLU A 33 0.04 7.61 9.43
N ALA A 34 -0.48 6.83 8.48
CA ALA A 34 0.08 5.53 8.12
C ALA A 34 1.51 5.64 7.60
N CYS A 35 1.85 6.68 6.83
CA CYS A 35 3.22 6.95 6.39
C CYS A 35 4.16 7.26 7.57
N ILE A 36 3.73 8.11 8.51
CA ILE A 36 4.53 8.45 9.71
C ILE A 36 4.80 7.20 10.55
N LYS A 37 3.80 6.32 10.69
CA LYS A 37 3.87 5.11 11.50
C LYS A 37 4.29 3.87 10.70
N TYR A 38 4.68 4.01 9.43
CA TYR A 38 4.78 2.88 8.50
C TYR A 38 5.69 1.76 8.98
N GLY A 39 6.83 2.10 9.58
CA GLY A 39 7.76 1.11 10.15
C GLY A 39 7.17 0.32 11.32
N PHE A 40 6.23 0.88 12.08
CA PHE A 40 5.58 0.21 13.21
C PHE A 40 4.40 -0.67 12.78
N ILE A 41 3.63 -0.21 11.79
CA ILE A 41 2.44 -0.93 11.27
C ILE A 41 2.76 -1.82 10.07
N PHE A 42 4.04 -1.97 9.73
CA PHE A 42 4.47 -2.79 8.60
C PHE A 42 4.03 -4.23 8.78
N ASN A 43 3.43 -4.81 7.75
CA ASN A 43 2.94 -6.19 7.78
C ASN A 43 3.42 -7.00 6.57
N GLN A 44 3.10 -6.55 5.35
CA GLN A 44 3.53 -7.17 4.10
C GLN A 44 4.08 -6.09 3.17
N PRO A 45 5.16 -6.35 2.43
CA PRO A 45 5.67 -5.41 1.45
C PRO A 45 4.63 -5.21 0.34
N LYS A 46 4.46 -3.97 -0.09
CA LYS A 46 3.61 -3.58 -1.21
C LYS A 46 4.43 -2.77 -2.20
N GLY A 47 4.24 -3.05 -3.48
CA GLY A 47 5.04 -2.45 -4.52
C GLY A 47 6.48 -2.95 -4.50
N MET A 48 7.40 -2.10 -4.93
CA MET A 48 8.81 -2.43 -5.08
C MET A 48 9.67 -1.35 -4.42
N PHE A 49 10.73 -1.78 -3.73
CA PHE A 49 11.69 -0.89 -3.10
C PHE A 49 12.95 -0.86 -3.94
N ILE A 50 13.30 0.31 -4.46
CA ILE A 50 14.55 0.53 -5.20
C ILE A 50 15.35 1.56 -4.41
N SER A 51 16.55 1.19 -4.03
CA SER A 51 17.47 1.99 -3.24
C SER A 51 18.64 2.49 -4.11
N ILE A 52 19.42 3.43 -3.57
CA ILE A 52 20.65 3.89 -4.22
C ILE A 52 21.69 2.77 -4.42
N LYS A 53 21.59 1.68 -3.65
CA LYS A 53 22.49 0.51 -3.76
C LYS A 53 22.21 -0.32 -5.01
N ASP A 54 21.03 -0.19 -5.58
CA ASP A 54 20.61 -0.90 -6.79
C ASP A 54 21.08 -0.19 -8.08
N LYS A 55 21.90 0.86 -7.94
CA LYS A 55 22.49 1.59 -9.07
C LYS A 55 23.29 0.61 -9.95
N GLY A 56 22.95 0.57 -11.25
CA GLY A 56 23.53 -0.36 -12.22
C GLY A 56 22.78 -1.69 -12.34
N HIS A 57 21.85 -1.98 -11.43
CA HIS A 57 21.11 -3.25 -11.34
C HIS A 57 19.58 -3.06 -11.25
N ILE A 58 19.06 -1.87 -11.53
CA ILE A 58 17.61 -1.58 -11.45
C ILE A 58 16.77 -2.55 -12.29
N LEU A 59 17.24 -2.90 -13.49
CA LEU A 59 16.54 -3.87 -14.35
C LEU A 59 16.46 -5.27 -13.71
N ASP A 60 17.40 -5.65 -12.85
CA ASP A 60 17.35 -6.93 -12.15
C ASP A 60 16.34 -6.90 -11.01
N VAL A 61 16.11 -5.74 -10.39
CA VAL A 61 15.08 -5.54 -9.36
C VAL A 61 13.67 -5.51 -9.97
N LEU A 62 13.52 -5.04 -11.23
CA LEU A 62 12.25 -4.94 -11.94
C LEU A 62 11.77 -6.25 -12.58
N LYS A 63 12.64 -7.25 -12.72
CA LYS A 63 12.32 -8.57 -13.30
C LYS A 63 11.54 -9.42 -12.31
#